data_AF-A0A5A7S4M7-F1
#
_entry.id   AF-A0A5A7S4M7-F1
#
_cell.length_a   1.000
_cell.length_b   1.000
_cell.length_c   1.000
_cell.angle_alpha   90.00
_cell.angle_beta   90.00
_cell.angle_gamma   90.00
#
_symmetry.space_group_name_H-M   'P 1'
#
loop_
_entity.id
_entity.type
_entity.pdbx_description
1 polymer ?
#
loop_
_entity_poly.entity_id
_entity_poly.type
_entity_poly.pdbx_seq_one_letter_code
_entity_poly.pdbx_strand_id
1 'polypeptide(L)'
;MSKVIAIAIGFVLFLPTLLADTPMDKISGNRLFVGGSGEGNYTKIQDAINHASAGDTIFVYAGTYKEILYIYNKRNITIIGEDINNTIIDGNLEGNVINIYSCKAIKISNFTIMNSKQHYYHEGIYMNNDSYCEITKCKFINDFHGAIVYKSVHNKFKDCIFEGLQGQSILLTIDSNYNDVMNCNFTLANWTGVYVYKSKENTINSNFYRCSTAIYIRESPNNKIIGSTINFCGSEENVGMIVSYSDNTIIQKCNISYSENTGLAITYSNNSHISNCSLSNNLAGIALYMAEGSKIDNCSISDSIYNGVTILYSKNNIIKNTVSQRNGYPGMVIYFSSANKVKNCSLIENENLGIEIYEEGNNVVEYCNIIGNKVCGVYLYKTQDNTINHNNIFGNGWGLFANSSISDARYNYWGSIFGPLTFGLFGDGIWWVGGGRITFFPWSLTEIKPGFNTEKVNANFPPAIPPIYIPLIQS
;
A
#
# COMPACT_ATOMS: atom_id res chain seq x y z
N MET A 1 -30.55 43.81 35.05
CA MET A 1 -30.62 43.98 33.58
C MET A 1 -29.23 43.77 33.01
N SER A 2 -29.00 42.59 32.44
CA SER A 2 -27.72 42.17 31.86
C SER A 2 -27.46 42.91 30.54
N LYS A 3 -26.32 43.59 30.44
CA LYS A 3 -25.83 44.18 29.19
C LYS A 3 -25.38 43.06 28.26
N VAL A 4 -26.08 42.87 27.16
CA VAL A 4 -25.64 42.01 26.05
C VAL A 4 -24.55 42.77 25.30
N ILE A 5 -23.32 42.28 25.37
CA ILE A 5 -22.21 42.73 24.53
C ILE A 5 -22.37 42.02 23.18
N ALA A 6 -22.77 42.77 22.15
CA ALA A 6 -22.74 42.28 20.77
C ALA A 6 -21.28 42.25 20.30
N ILE A 7 -20.71 41.05 20.17
CA ILE A 7 -19.41 40.85 19.52
C ILE A 7 -19.65 40.89 18.02
N ALA A 8 -19.27 41.99 17.37
CA ALA A 8 -19.19 42.08 15.93
C ALA A 8 -17.96 41.26 15.47
N ILE A 9 -18.20 40.05 14.97
CA ILE A 9 -17.18 39.27 14.26
C ILE A 9 -16.98 39.94 12.90
N GLY A 10 -15.95 40.77 12.80
CA GLY A 10 -15.50 41.32 11.52
C GLY A 10 -14.96 40.18 10.66
N PHE A 11 -15.70 39.80 9.62
CA PHE A 11 -15.14 39.04 8.52
C PHE A 11 -14.14 39.95 7.80
N VAL A 12 -12.85 39.79 8.09
CA VAL A 12 -11.80 40.27 7.20
C VAL A 12 -11.87 39.40 5.95
N LEU A 13 -12.55 39.92 4.92
CA LEU A 13 -12.44 39.40 3.56
C LEU A 13 -10.97 39.53 3.16
N PHE A 14 -10.23 38.43 3.23
CA PHE A 14 -9.01 38.27 2.45
C PHE A 14 -9.45 38.33 0.97
N LEU A 15 -9.46 39.53 0.41
CA LEU A 15 -9.34 39.67 -1.03
C LEU A 15 -8.03 38.97 -1.38
N PRO A 16 -8.04 37.91 -2.21
CA PRO A 16 -6.78 37.43 -2.75
C PRO A 16 -6.17 38.63 -3.45
N THR A 17 -5.02 39.09 -2.97
CA THR A 17 -4.15 39.91 -3.79
C THR A 17 -3.91 39.08 -5.03
N LEU A 18 -4.63 39.41 -6.09
CA LEU A 18 -4.30 39.04 -7.45
C LEU A 18 -2.92 39.68 -7.66
N LEU A 19 -1.87 38.95 -7.27
CA LEU A 19 -0.62 39.07 -7.98
C LEU A 19 -1.05 38.74 -9.40
N ALA A 20 -1.14 39.79 -10.24
CA ALA A 20 -1.19 39.57 -11.65
C ALA A 20 -0.02 38.61 -11.92
N ASP A 21 -0.34 37.39 -12.33
CA ASP A 21 0.63 36.58 -13.05
C ASP A 21 1.07 37.51 -14.17
N THR A 22 2.24 38.12 -14.00
CA THR A 22 3.01 38.59 -15.14
C THR A 22 2.95 37.42 -16.11
N PRO A 23 2.39 37.59 -17.33
CA PRO A 23 2.33 36.51 -18.29
C PRO A 23 3.68 35.84 -18.25
N MET A 24 3.71 34.55 -17.89
CA MET A 24 4.95 33.82 -17.92
C MET A 24 5.41 33.97 -19.36
N ASP A 25 6.42 34.82 -19.58
CA ASP A 25 6.94 35.07 -20.91
C ASP A 25 7.13 33.69 -21.51
N LYS A 26 6.56 33.50 -22.69
CA LYS A 26 6.69 32.25 -23.42
C LYS A 26 8.19 32.12 -23.70
N ILE A 27 8.93 31.52 -22.76
CA ILE A 27 10.37 31.28 -22.91
C ILE A 27 10.43 30.28 -24.05
N SER A 28 10.59 30.81 -25.26
CA SER A 28 10.87 30.05 -26.47
C SER A 28 12.27 29.50 -26.30
N GLY A 29 12.38 28.39 -25.57
CA GLY A 29 13.65 27.69 -25.41
C GLY A 29 14.17 27.20 -26.75
N ASN A 30 15.48 27.20 -26.87
CA ASN A 30 16.16 26.64 -28.02
C ASN A 30 16.08 25.10 -27.99
N ARG A 31 16.20 24.48 -29.16
CA ARG A 31 16.39 23.03 -29.26
C ARG A 31 17.86 22.73 -29.51
N LEU A 32 18.49 22.04 -28.57
CA LEU A 32 19.86 21.55 -28.66
C LEU A 32 19.82 20.08 -29.06
N PHE A 33 20.70 19.66 -29.97
CA PHE A 33 20.74 18.30 -30.50
C PHE A 33 22.02 17.60 -30.09
N VAL A 34 21.91 16.37 -29.57
CA VAL A 34 23.04 15.52 -29.17
C VAL A 34 23.06 14.26 -30.02
N GLY A 35 24.22 13.90 -30.57
CA GLY A 35 24.38 12.78 -31.51
C GLY A 35 23.93 13.13 -32.93
N GLY A 36 23.68 12.10 -33.75
CA GLY A 36 23.31 12.27 -35.16
C GLY A 36 24.43 12.89 -36.03
N SER A 37 24.09 13.24 -37.28
CA SER A 37 25.05 13.76 -38.29
C SER A 37 24.88 15.25 -38.63
N GLY A 38 24.03 15.97 -37.89
CA GLY A 38 23.74 17.39 -38.13
C GLY A 38 24.89 18.32 -37.72
N GLU A 39 25.07 19.40 -38.48
CA GLU A 39 26.03 20.45 -38.12
C GLU A 39 25.63 21.14 -36.80
N GLY A 40 26.59 21.34 -35.91
CA GLY A 40 26.37 21.98 -34.61
C GLY A 40 25.78 21.07 -33.53
N ASN A 41 25.57 19.79 -33.82
CA ASN A 41 25.16 18.82 -32.80
C ASN A 41 26.28 18.57 -31.78
N TYR A 42 25.91 18.46 -30.51
CA TYR A 42 26.83 18.01 -29.47
C TYR A 42 27.11 16.53 -29.63
N THR A 43 28.32 16.09 -29.31
CA THR A 43 28.66 14.65 -29.24
C THR A 43 28.39 14.07 -27.86
N LYS A 44 28.26 14.92 -26.84
CA LYS A 44 28.05 14.57 -25.43
C LYS A 44 26.79 15.23 -24.88
N ILE A 45 26.03 14.49 -24.09
CA ILE A 45 24.82 15.00 -23.44
C ILE A 45 25.22 16.07 -22.41
N GLN A 46 26.33 15.87 -21.69
CA GLN A 46 26.77 16.83 -20.68
C GLN A 46 27.09 18.22 -21.27
N ASP A 47 27.67 18.28 -22.47
CA ASP A 47 28.00 19.56 -23.10
C ASP A 47 26.74 20.35 -23.48
N ALA A 48 25.71 19.66 -23.97
CA ALA A 48 24.40 20.26 -24.20
C ALA A 48 23.72 20.71 -22.89
N ILE A 49 23.83 19.92 -21.82
CA ILE A 49 23.34 20.31 -20.49
C ILE A 49 24.03 21.59 -20.02
N ASN A 50 25.36 21.67 -20.16
CA ASN A 50 26.14 22.82 -19.74
C ASN A 50 25.68 24.10 -20.46
N HIS A 51 25.43 24.04 -21.76
CA HIS A 51 24.95 25.18 -22.55
C HIS A 51 23.47 25.51 -22.29
N ALA A 52 22.62 24.51 -22.04
CA ALA A 52 21.18 24.73 -21.94
C ALA A 52 20.80 25.78 -20.88
N SER A 53 19.94 26.70 -21.30
CA SER A 53 19.30 27.72 -20.50
C SER A 53 17.86 27.33 -20.16
N ALA A 54 17.24 28.07 -19.25
CA ALA A 54 15.85 27.81 -18.88
C ALA A 54 14.93 27.89 -20.10
N GLY A 55 14.03 26.92 -20.24
CA GLY A 55 13.14 26.74 -21.39
C GLY A 55 13.67 25.79 -22.46
N ASP A 56 14.98 25.58 -22.53
CA ASP A 56 15.60 24.80 -23.62
C ASP A 56 15.19 23.32 -23.58
N THR A 57 15.21 22.72 -24.77
CA THR A 57 15.01 21.28 -24.97
C THR A 57 16.27 20.66 -25.56
N ILE A 58 16.85 19.71 -24.85
CA ILE A 58 17.94 18.85 -25.33
C ILE A 58 17.30 17.59 -25.91
N PHE A 59 17.40 17.43 -27.23
CA PHE A 59 16.98 16.23 -27.94
C PHE A 59 18.20 15.34 -28.23
N VAL A 60 18.14 14.09 -27.79
CA VAL A 60 19.24 13.13 -27.90
C VAL A 60 18.86 12.05 -28.90
N TYR A 61 19.60 11.94 -30.00
CA TYR A 61 19.41 10.88 -31.00
C TYR A 61 19.76 9.51 -30.42
N ALA A 62 19.15 8.46 -30.96
CA ALA A 62 19.45 7.07 -30.58
C ALA A 62 20.96 6.78 -30.67
N GLY A 63 21.47 6.08 -29.66
CA GLY A 63 22.88 5.81 -29.45
C GLY A 63 23.18 5.48 -27.98
N THR A 64 24.40 5.00 -27.74
CA THR A 64 24.90 4.74 -26.38
C THR A 64 25.87 5.84 -25.96
N TYR A 65 25.50 6.56 -24.91
CA TYR A 65 26.26 7.67 -24.34
C TYR A 65 26.87 7.19 -23.03
N LYS A 66 28.16 6.86 -23.07
CA LYS A 66 28.94 6.46 -21.89
C LYS A 66 29.36 7.71 -21.12
N GLU A 67 28.48 8.18 -20.25
CA GLU A 67 28.60 9.45 -19.54
C GLU A 67 27.98 9.35 -18.15
N ILE A 68 28.54 10.12 -17.21
CA ILE A 68 27.88 10.48 -15.96
C ILE A 68 27.38 11.91 -16.12
N LEU A 69 26.08 12.11 -15.93
CA LEU A 69 25.45 13.42 -16.13
C LEU A 69 25.35 14.20 -14.81
N TYR A 70 25.62 15.49 -14.88
CA TYR A 70 25.56 16.46 -13.79
C TYR A 70 24.66 17.63 -14.18
N ILE A 71 23.50 17.73 -13.55
CA ILE A 71 22.51 18.77 -13.76
C ILE A 71 22.41 19.59 -12.47
N TYR A 72 23.13 20.71 -12.42
CA TYR A 72 23.26 21.52 -11.20
C TYR A 72 22.66 22.91 -11.39
N ASN A 73 21.85 23.35 -10.43
CA ASN A 73 21.29 24.71 -10.37
C ASN A 73 20.54 25.14 -11.64
N LYS A 74 19.93 24.18 -12.34
CA LYS A 74 19.19 24.40 -13.59
C LYS A 74 17.69 24.44 -13.34
N ARG A 75 16.96 25.12 -14.23
CA ARG A 75 15.51 25.23 -14.14
C ARG A 75 14.83 25.12 -15.49
N ASN A 76 13.67 24.46 -15.53
CA ASN A 76 12.80 24.39 -16.70
C ASN A 76 13.52 23.89 -17.98
N ILE A 77 14.32 22.82 -17.86
CA ILE A 77 15.01 22.21 -19.01
C ILE A 77 14.36 20.86 -19.30
N THR A 78 14.15 20.57 -20.58
CA THR A 78 13.67 19.27 -21.04
C THR A 78 14.81 18.49 -21.70
N ILE A 79 15.03 17.25 -21.28
CA ILE A 79 16.02 16.32 -21.85
C ILE A 79 15.23 15.10 -22.32
N ILE A 80 15.24 14.85 -23.63
CA ILE A 80 14.42 13.81 -24.24
C ILE A 80 15.23 12.96 -25.20
N GLY A 81 15.20 11.64 -24.98
CA GLY A 81 15.73 10.66 -25.91
C GLY A 81 14.78 10.42 -27.07
N GLU A 82 15.33 10.10 -28.22
CA GLU A 82 14.57 9.77 -29.43
C GLU A 82 13.71 8.53 -29.22
N ASP A 83 14.27 7.51 -28.57
CA ASP A 83 13.63 6.22 -28.33
C ASP A 83 14.16 5.56 -27.05
N ILE A 84 13.25 5.05 -26.21
CA ILE A 84 13.59 4.44 -24.91
C ILE A 84 14.51 3.21 -25.07
N ASN A 85 14.36 2.43 -26.13
CA ASN A 85 15.11 1.19 -26.31
C ASN A 85 16.50 1.42 -26.90
N ASN A 86 16.69 2.49 -27.66
CA ASN A 86 17.93 2.76 -28.38
C ASN A 86 18.69 4.01 -27.93
N THR A 87 18.12 4.84 -27.04
CA THR A 87 18.82 6.00 -26.46
C THR A 87 19.26 5.68 -25.04
N ILE A 88 20.54 5.37 -24.88
CA ILE A 88 21.10 4.77 -23.67
C ILE A 88 22.07 5.74 -23.01
N ILE A 89 21.87 6.00 -21.71
CA ILE A 89 22.86 6.65 -20.84
C ILE A 89 23.49 5.55 -19.99
N ASP A 90 24.79 5.31 -20.21
CA ASP A 90 25.56 4.23 -19.60
C ASP A 90 26.59 4.80 -18.62
N GLY A 91 26.39 4.56 -17.32
CA GLY A 91 27.28 5.04 -16.26
C GLY A 91 28.61 4.29 -16.15
N ASN A 92 28.86 3.30 -17.01
CA ASN A 92 30.11 2.53 -17.10
C ASN A 92 30.58 1.91 -15.76
N LEU A 93 29.64 1.66 -14.83
CA LEU A 93 29.89 1.14 -13.48
C LEU A 93 30.74 2.05 -12.57
N GLU A 94 30.82 3.35 -12.86
CA GLU A 94 31.75 4.28 -12.16
C GLU A 94 31.10 5.13 -11.06
N GLY A 95 29.78 5.37 -11.13
CA GLY A 95 29.06 6.14 -10.11
C GLY A 95 27.56 6.17 -10.33
N ASN A 96 26.92 7.27 -9.96
CA ASN A 96 25.53 7.54 -10.30
C ASN A 96 25.44 7.90 -11.77
N VAL A 97 24.45 7.38 -12.51
CA VAL A 97 24.37 7.65 -13.95
C VAL A 97 23.94 9.11 -14.21
N ILE A 98 22.94 9.59 -13.47
CA ILE A 98 22.45 10.97 -13.56
C ILE A 98 22.36 11.59 -12.17
N ASN A 99 22.93 12.79 -12.04
CA ASN A 99 23.01 13.55 -10.79
C ASN A 99 22.25 14.88 -10.96
N ILE A 100 21.17 15.06 -10.22
CA ILE A 100 20.35 16.28 -10.21
C ILE A 100 20.51 16.94 -8.83
N TYR A 101 20.93 18.21 -8.82
CA TYR A 101 21.13 18.94 -7.58
C TYR A 101 20.61 20.37 -7.67
N SER A 102 19.80 20.76 -6.67
CA SER A 102 19.26 22.12 -6.52
C SER A 102 18.59 22.66 -7.78
N CYS A 103 17.87 21.79 -8.47
CA CYS A 103 17.18 22.08 -9.71
C CYS A 103 15.67 22.23 -9.51
N LYS A 104 15.02 22.89 -10.49
CA LYS A 104 13.56 23.05 -10.50
C LYS A 104 12.98 22.74 -11.88
N ALA A 105 11.96 21.89 -11.95
CA ALA A 105 11.27 21.60 -13.21
C ALA A 105 12.19 21.05 -14.31
N ILE A 106 13.09 20.13 -13.97
CA ILE A 106 13.85 19.35 -14.95
C ILE A 106 12.98 18.19 -15.42
N LYS A 107 12.89 18.00 -16.74
CA LYS A 107 12.14 16.91 -17.35
C LYS A 107 13.10 15.98 -18.07
N ILE A 108 13.09 14.70 -17.72
CA ILE A 108 13.91 13.67 -18.37
C ILE A 108 12.97 12.58 -18.89
N SER A 109 13.10 12.21 -20.16
CA SER A 109 12.23 11.18 -20.74
C SER A 109 12.84 10.38 -21.89
N ASN A 110 12.32 9.17 -22.12
CA ASN A 110 12.65 8.27 -23.22
C ASN A 110 14.12 7.83 -23.26
N PHE A 111 14.68 7.47 -22.10
CA PHE A 111 16.02 6.90 -22.01
C PHE A 111 15.99 5.51 -21.38
N THR A 112 16.90 4.64 -21.82
CA THR A 112 17.42 3.60 -20.94
C THR A 112 18.59 4.17 -20.15
N ILE A 113 18.52 4.06 -18.82
CA ILE A 113 19.54 4.47 -17.86
C ILE A 113 20.11 3.18 -17.27
N MET A 114 21.42 3.00 -17.32
CA MET A 114 22.02 1.74 -16.91
C MET A 114 23.45 1.84 -16.38
N ASN A 115 23.86 0.74 -15.76
CA ASN A 115 25.23 0.49 -15.33
C ASN A 115 25.74 1.55 -14.35
N SER A 116 24.93 1.93 -13.36
CA SER A 116 25.47 2.58 -12.17
C SER A 116 26.57 1.72 -11.54
N LYS A 117 27.42 2.31 -10.71
CA LYS A 117 28.35 1.52 -9.91
C LYS A 117 27.58 0.54 -9.01
N GLN A 118 28.06 -0.70 -8.94
CA GLN A 118 27.39 -1.79 -8.22
C GLN A 118 27.69 -1.76 -6.72
N HIS A 119 27.21 -0.71 -6.05
CA HIS A 119 27.38 -0.49 -4.62
C HIS A 119 26.23 0.35 -4.07
N TYR A 120 25.87 0.16 -2.80
CA TYR A 120 24.70 0.77 -2.13
C TYR A 120 24.71 2.29 -1.94
N TYR A 121 25.71 2.98 -2.50
CA TYR A 121 25.75 4.44 -2.54
C TYR A 121 25.52 4.98 -3.95
N HIS A 122 25.11 4.12 -4.89
CA HIS A 122 25.00 4.49 -6.29
C HIS A 122 23.68 4.07 -6.92
N GLU A 123 23.23 4.93 -7.84
CA GLU A 123 21.90 4.87 -8.43
C GLU A 123 21.90 5.27 -9.91
N GLY A 124 20.86 4.85 -10.65
CA GLY A 124 20.57 5.40 -11.97
C GLY A 124 20.33 6.92 -11.91
N ILE A 125 19.47 7.38 -11.01
CA ILE A 125 19.22 8.81 -10.76
C ILE A 125 19.36 9.17 -9.29
N TYR A 126 20.22 10.15 -8.99
CA TYR A 126 20.27 10.81 -7.69
C TYR A 126 19.66 12.21 -7.77
N MET A 127 18.73 12.53 -6.87
CA MET A 127 18.09 13.84 -6.74
C MET A 127 18.32 14.42 -5.34
N ASN A 128 18.75 15.68 -5.28
CA ASN A 128 19.07 16.35 -4.03
C ASN A 128 18.65 17.82 -4.05
N ASN A 129 17.75 18.17 -3.14
CA ASN A 129 17.21 19.52 -3.00
C ASN A 129 16.51 20.02 -4.27
N ASP A 130 15.85 19.10 -5.00
CA ASP A 130 15.17 19.37 -6.26
C ASP A 130 13.67 19.53 -6.08
N SER A 131 13.03 20.25 -7.01
CA SER A 131 11.57 20.38 -6.98
C SER A 131 10.91 20.38 -8.34
N TYR A 132 9.69 19.85 -8.41
CA TYR A 132 8.86 19.85 -9.63
C TYR A 132 9.50 19.13 -10.83
N CYS A 133 10.51 18.28 -10.62
CA CYS A 133 11.15 17.53 -11.69
C CYS A 133 10.28 16.32 -12.10
N GLU A 134 10.35 15.94 -13.37
CA GLU A 134 9.57 14.84 -13.95
C GLU A 134 10.50 13.87 -14.68
N ILE A 135 10.58 12.64 -14.18
CA ILE A 135 11.27 11.52 -14.82
C ILE A 135 10.20 10.62 -15.41
N THR A 136 10.12 10.55 -16.75
CA THR A 136 9.00 9.88 -17.41
C THR A 136 9.42 8.96 -18.53
N LYS A 137 8.77 7.80 -18.69
CA LYS A 137 9.08 6.85 -19.79
C LYS A 137 10.57 6.51 -19.87
N CYS A 138 11.20 6.31 -18.72
CA CYS A 138 12.59 5.86 -18.62
C CYS A 138 12.63 4.40 -18.19
N LYS A 139 13.64 3.67 -18.67
CA LYS A 139 13.94 2.29 -18.26
C LYS A 139 15.24 2.28 -17.45
N PHE A 140 15.22 1.66 -16.28
CA PHE A 140 16.39 1.49 -15.39
C PHE A 140 16.78 0.03 -15.36
N ILE A 141 18.00 -0.31 -15.78
CA ILE A 141 18.50 -1.68 -15.81
C ILE A 141 19.94 -1.75 -15.33
N ASN A 142 20.31 -2.85 -14.67
CA ASN A 142 21.68 -3.07 -14.18
C ASN A 142 22.25 -1.90 -13.35
N ASP A 143 21.38 -1.17 -12.67
CA ASP A 143 21.77 -0.20 -11.65
C ASP A 143 21.69 -0.88 -10.26
N PHE A 144 22.48 -0.39 -9.31
CA PHE A 144 22.35 -0.86 -7.93
C PHE A 144 21.02 -0.37 -7.35
N HIS A 145 20.84 0.95 -7.30
CA HIS A 145 19.56 1.60 -7.03
C HIS A 145 18.98 2.20 -8.31
N GLY A 146 17.66 2.27 -8.45
CA GLY A 146 17.05 2.92 -9.61
C GLY A 146 17.10 4.45 -9.47
N ALA A 147 16.40 4.97 -8.46
CA ALA A 147 16.44 6.38 -8.09
C ALA A 147 16.45 6.60 -6.58
N ILE A 148 17.27 7.55 -6.12
CA ILE A 148 17.24 8.07 -4.74
C ILE A 148 16.87 9.54 -4.78
N VAL A 149 15.83 9.88 -4.02
CA VAL A 149 15.27 11.23 -3.88
C VAL A 149 15.51 11.69 -2.46
N TYR A 150 16.32 12.73 -2.29
CA TYR A 150 16.72 13.27 -0.99
C TYR A 150 16.38 14.76 -0.89
N LYS A 151 15.68 15.16 0.18
CA LYS A 151 15.23 16.56 0.41
C LYS A 151 14.55 17.20 -0.79
N SER A 152 13.88 16.41 -1.62
CA SER A 152 13.34 16.87 -2.90
C SER A 152 11.83 16.69 -2.92
N VAL A 153 11.11 17.71 -3.39
CA VAL A 153 9.66 17.81 -3.22
C VAL A 153 8.90 18.02 -4.52
N HIS A 154 7.65 17.55 -4.61
CA HIS A 154 6.80 17.73 -5.80
C HIS A 154 7.37 17.12 -7.09
N ASN A 155 8.23 16.10 -6.99
CA ASN A 155 8.79 15.42 -8.15
C ASN A 155 7.91 14.23 -8.56
N LYS A 156 8.04 13.81 -9.82
CA LYS A 156 7.24 12.74 -10.39
C LYS A 156 8.12 11.71 -11.08
N PHE A 157 7.87 10.44 -10.77
CA PHE A 157 8.30 9.32 -11.58
C PHE A 157 7.05 8.75 -12.25
N LYS A 158 7.00 8.76 -13.60
CA LYS A 158 5.79 8.38 -14.32
C LYS A 158 6.05 7.49 -15.53
N ASP A 159 5.28 6.42 -15.66
CA ASP A 159 5.36 5.52 -16.82
C ASP A 159 6.79 4.93 -17.01
N CYS A 160 7.54 4.78 -15.91
CA CYS A 160 8.92 4.26 -15.91
C CYS A 160 8.96 2.75 -15.63
N ILE A 161 10.06 2.11 -16.05
CA ILE A 161 10.29 0.68 -15.88
C ILE A 161 11.58 0.49 -15.07
N PHE A 162 11.53 -0.29 -14.00
CA PHE A 162 12.67 -0.64 -13.16
C PHE A 162 12.83 -2.17 -13.15
N GLU A 163 13.94 -2.67 -13.68
CA GLU A 163 14.11 -4.10 -13.98
C GLU A 163 15.40 -4.66 -13.38
N GLY A 164 15.25 -5.66 -12.49
CA GLY A 164 16.38 -6.47 -11.99
C GLY A 164 17.39 -5.70 -11.15
N LEU A 165 16.94 -4.77 -10.31
CA LEU A 165 17.80 -3.89 -9.53
C LEU A 165 18.26 -4.55 -8.22
N GLN A 166 19.53 -4.35 -7.86
CA GLN A 166 20.15 -4.99 -6.70
C GLN A 166 19.68 -4.43 -5.35
N GLY A 167 19.23 -3.18 -5.33
CA GLY A 167 18.75 -2.49 -4.14
C GLY A 167 17.33 -1.96 -4.31
N GLN A 168 17.12 -0.74 -3.79
CA GLN A 168 15.88 0.01 -3.96
C GLN A 168 15.65 0.44 -5.41
N SER A 169 14.47 0.20 -5.97
CA SER A 169 14.14 0.77 -7.29
C SER A 169 13.86 2.27 -7.17
N ILE A 170 13.06 2.70 -6.20
CA ILE A 170 12.95 4.12 -5.81
C ILE A 170 13.02 4.24 -4.29
N LEU A 171 13.89 5.12 -3.81
CA LEU A 171 13.95 5.55 -2.42
C LEU A 171 13.57 7.03 -2.29
N LEU A 172 12.44 7.32 -1.65
CA LEU A 172 12.05 8.66 -1.22
C LEU A 172 12.50 8.85 0.22
N THR A 173 13.60 9.57 0.45
CA THR A 173 14.25 9.64 1.77
C THR A 173 14.44 11.06 2.26
N ILE A 174 14.27 11.27 3.57
CA ILE A 174 14.56 12.49 4.34
C ILE A 174 14.03 13.77 3.69
N ASP A 175 12.90 14.26 4.20
CA ASP A 175 12.22 15.48 3.73
C ASP A 175 11.83 15.45 2.24
N SER A 176 11.75 14.26 1.65
CA SER A 176 11.31 14.06 0.27
C SER A 176 9.80 13.94 0.20
N ASN A 177 9.13 15.06 0.46
CA ASN A 177 7.68 15.11 0.63
C ASN A 177 6.95 15.42 -0.69
N TYR A 178 5.67 15.06 -0.77
CA TYR A 178 4.80 15.42 -1.89
C TYR A 178 5.24 14.92 -3.27
N ASN A 179 5.98 13.81 -3.33
CA ASN A 179 6.39 13.20 -4.59
C ASN A 179 5.39 12.13 -5.04
N ASP A 180 5.29 11.96 -6.36
CA ASP A 180 4.38 10.99 -6.97
C ASP A 180 5.16 9.90 -7.74
N VAL A 181 4.83 8.63 -7.48
CA VAL A 181 5.31 7.47 -8.25
C VAL A 181 4.10 6.81 -8.91
N MET A 182 3.94 7.05 -10.22
CA MET A 182 2.68 6.81 -10.92
C MET A 182 2.87 5.97 -12.18
N ASN A 183 2.07 4.92 -12.36
CA ASN A 183 2.08 4.03 -13.53
C ASN A 183 3.48 3.44 -13.84
N CYS A 184 4.32 3.28 -12.84
CA CYS A 184 5.62 2.63 -13.03
C CYS A 184 5.48 1.10 -12.90
N ASN A 185 6.39 0.37 -13.55
CA ASN A 185 6.50 -1.08 -13.44
C ASN A 185 7.81 -1.42 -12.74
N PHE A 186 7.73 -2.15 -11.63
CA PHE A 186 8.85 -2.61 -10.83
C PHE A 186 8.92 -4.13 -10.91
N THR A 187 10.02 -4.67 -11.45
CA THR A 187 10.19 -6.11 -11.61
C THR A 187 11.52 -6.55 -11.01
N LEU A 188 11.51 -7.58 -10.17
CA LEU A 188 12.73 -8.18 -9.61
C LEU A 188 13.58 -7.16 -8.82
N ALA A 189 12.95 -6.39 -7.93
CA ALA A 189 13.67 -5.52 -7.01
C ALA A 189 14.17 -6.34 -5.80
N ASN A 190 15.47 -6.45 -5.64
CA ASN A 190 16.07 -7.29 -4.60
C ASN A 190 15.82 -6.76 -3.17
N TRP A 191 15.64 -5.44 -2.98
CA TRP A 191 15.30 -4.86 -1.67
C TRP A 191 13.84 -4.38 -1.63
N THR A 192 13.53 -3.24 -2.24
CA THR A 192 12.15 -2.72 -2.31
C THR A 192 11.89 -2.08 -3.66
N GLY A 193 10.66 -2.23 -4.17
CA GLY A 193 10.22 -1.46 -5.33
C GLY A 193 10.19 0.03 -5.01
N VAL A 194 9.35 0.45 -4.06
CA VAL A 194 9.33 1.82 -3.54
C VAL A 194 9.51 1.82 -2.03
N TYR A 195 10.57 2.48 -1.56
CA TYR A 195 10.81 2.71 -0.13
C TYR A 195 10.64 4.20 0.20
N VAL A 196 9.77 4.52 1.15
CA VAL A 196 9.57 5.86 1.69
C VAL A 196 10.09 5.90 3.12
N TYR A 197 11.09 6.75 3.37
CA TYR A 197 11.75 6.88 4.67
C TYR A 197 11.83 8.34 5.10
N LYS A 198 11.40 8.65 6.33
CA LYS A 198 11.40 10.02 6.88
C LYS A 198 10.83 11.06 5.92
N SER A 199 9.76 10.69 5.21
CA SER A 199 9.15 11.49 4.15
C SER A 199 7.63 11.32 4.16
N LYS A 200 6.89 12.41 3.97
CA LYS A 200 5.43 12.44 4.13
C LYS A 200 4.71 12.91 2.88
N GLU A 201 3.42 12.61 2.81
CA GLU A 201 2.51 13.14 1.79
C GLU A 201 2.87 12.74 0.35
N ASN A 202 3.58 11.62 0.17
CA ASN A 202 3.86 11.03 -1.14
C ASN A 202 2.70 10.15 -1.61
N THR A 203 2.55 10.04 -2.92
CA THR A 203 1.54 9.19 -3.56
C THR A 203 2.19 8.10 -4.39
N ILE A 204 1.75 6.86 -4.19
CA ILE A 204 2.23 5.69 -4.95
C ILE A 204 1.04 5.00 -5.61
N ASN A 205 1.11 4.82 -6.92
CA ASN A 205 0.18 4.05 -7.74
C ASN A 205 0.97 3.36 -8.85
N SER A 206 1.34 2.09 -8.67
CA SER A 206 2.23 1.39 -9.60
C SER A 206 2.10 -0.13 -9.53
N ASN A 207 2.72 -0.83 -10.48
CA ASN A 207 2.72 -2.29 -10.56
C ASN A 207 4.04 -2.87 -10.07
N PHE A 208 3.97 -3.90 -9.24
CA PHE A 208 5.12 -4.56 -8.62
C PHE A 208 5.03 -6.07 -8.87
N TYR A 209 6.12 -6.65 -9.35
CA TYR A 209 6.21 -8.08 -9.66
C TYR A 209 7.53 -8.66 -9.15
N ARG A 210 7.45 -9.68 -8.29
CA ARG A 210 8.64 -10.38 -7.74
C ARG A 210 9.67 -9.45 -7.09
N CYS A 211 9.19 -8.44 -6.37
CA CYS A 211 10.02 -7.62 -5.50
C CYS A 211 10.11 -8.25 -4.11
N SER A 212 11.29 -8.20 -3.47
CA SER A 212 11.46 -8.68 -2.08
C SER A 212 10.47 -7.99 -1.12
N THR A 213 10.32 -6.67 -1.23
CA THR A 213 9.16 -5.92 -0.73
C THR A 213 8.67 -5.03 -1.87
N ALA A 214 7.36 -4.93 -2.12
CA ALA A 214 6.88 -4.02 -3.17
C ALA A 214 6.94 -2.57 -2.70
N ILE A 215 6.31 -2.28 -1.57
CA ILE A 215 6.24 -0.95 -0.98
C ILE A 215 6.54 -1.03 0.50
N TYR A 216 7.51 -0.22 0.95
CA TYR A 216 7.80 -0.02 2.36
C TYR A 216 7.64 1.47 2.71
N ILE A 217 6.82 1.79 3.70
CA ILE A 217 6.74 3.13 4.29
C ILE A 217 7.23 3.05 5.74
N ARG A 218 8.31 3.76 6.08
CA ARG A 218 8.90 3.76 7.43
C ARG A 218 9.12 5.17 7.96
N GLU A 219 8.70 5.44 9.20
CA GLU A 219 8.88 6.75 9.85
C GLU A 219 8.34 7.91 8.98
N SER A 220 7.24 7.66 8.28
CA SER A 220 6.79 8.40 7.10
C SER A 220 5.26 8.56 7.12
N PRO A 221 4.71 9.49 7.92
CA PRO A 221 3.27 9.62 8.07
C PRO A 221 2.59 10.25 6.84
N ASN A 222 1.27 10.13 6.76
CA ASN A 222 0.40 10.79 5.77
C ASN A 222 0.66 10.43 4.30
N ASN A 223 1.26 9.26 4.03
CA ASN A 223 1.48 8.80 2.66
C ASN A 223 0.23 8.07 2.10
N LYS A 224 0.13 8.03 0.77
CA LYS A 224 -1.02 7.46 0.06
C LYS A 224 -0.57 6.40 -0.93
N ILE A 225 -1.17 5.22 -0.85
CA ILE A 225 -1.00 4.14 -1.82
C ILE A 225 -2.37 3.87 -2.44
N ILE A 226 -2.53 4.21 -3.72
CA ILE A 226 -3.86 4.23 -4.36
C ILE A 226 -3.77 3.51 -5.70
N GLY A 227 -4.40 2.35 -5.83
CA GLY A 227 -4.48 1.64 -7.11
C GLY A 227 -3.27 0.75 -7.45
N SER A 228 -2.35 0.53 -6.51
CA SER A 228 -1.17 -0.31 -6.76
C SER A 228 -1.54 -1.79 -6.90
N THR A 229 -0.87 -2.47 -7.84
CA THR A 229 -0.97 -3.93 -8.03
C THR A 229 0.34 -4.58 -7.63
N ILE A 230 0.27 -5.54 -6.71
CA ILE A 230 1.41 -6.25 -6.13
C ILE A 230 1.20 -7.75 -6.37
N ASN A 231 2.16 -8.39 -7.02
CA ASN A 231 2.04 -9.77 -7.45
C ASN A 231 3.36 -10.53 -7.25
N PHE A 232 3.32 -11.66 -6.55
CA PHE A 232 4.52 -12.44 -6.19
C PHE A 232 5.58 -11.62 -5.44
N CYS A 233 5.19 -10.59 -4.68
CA CYS A 233 6.14 -9.81 -3.86
C CYS A 233 6.12 -10.27 -2.41
N GLY A 234 7.25 -10.12 -1.73
CA GLY A 234 7.50 -10.72 -0.43
C GLY A 234 8.58 -11.79 -0.53
N SER A 235 9.09 -12.21 0.62
CA SER A 235 9.93 -13.41 0.78
C SER A 235 9.65 -14.02 2.16
N GLU A 236 10.30 -15.13 2.51
CA GLU A 236 10.17 -15.71 3.86
C GLU A 236 10.40 -14.67 5.00
N GLU A 237 11.25 -13.67 4.77
CA GLU A 237 11.56 -12.62 5.73
C GLU A 237 10.85 -11.28 5.46
N ASN A 238 10.26 -11.09 4.28
CA ASN A 238 9.76 -9.79 3.83
C ASN A 238 8.27 -9.82 3.45
N VAL A 239 7.55 -8.79 3.91
CA VAL A 239 6.11 -8.60 3.64
C VAL A 239 5.91 -8.03 2.23
N GLY A 240 4.80 -8.34 1.57
CA GLY A 240 4.47 -7.78 0.26
C GLY A 240 4.39 -6.25 0.27
N MET A 241 3.58 -5.69 1.18
CA MET A 241 3.48 -4.26 1.48
C MET A 241 3.55 -4.03 2.99
N ILE A 242 4.41 -3.12 3.44
CA ILE A 242 4.55 -2.82 4.87
C ILE A 242 4.57 -1.32 5.18
N VAL A 243 3.85 -0.95 6.23
CA VAL A 243 3.85 0.39 6.83
C VAL A 243 4.34 0.26 8.27
N SER A 244 5.36 1.03 8.65
CA SER A 244 5.97 0.97 9.97
C SER A 244 6.23 2.36 10.55
N TYR A 245 5.84 2.60 11.81
CA TYR A 245 6.01 3.90 12.48
C TYR A 245 5.49 5.09 11.64
N SER A 246 4.37 4.90 10.94
CA SER A 246 3.91 5.79 9.88
C SER A 246 2.39 6.00 9.94
N ASP A 247 1.99 6.92 10.80
CA ASP A 247 0.59 7.23 11.08
C ASP A 247 -0.15 7.83 9.87
N ASN A 248 -1.49 7.71 9.88
CA ASN A 248 -2.39 8.33 8.91
C ASN A 248 -2.12 7.90 7.45
N THR A 249 -1.61 6.68 7.24
CA THR A 249 -1.38 6.15 5.89
C THR A 249 -2.71 5.72 5.26
N ILE A 250 -2.95 6.11 4.00
CA ILE A 250 -4.13 5.70 3.23
C ILE A 250 -3.73 4.66 2.21
N ILE A 251 -4.35 3.48 2.27
CA ILE A 251 -4.18 2.39 1.30
C ILE A 251 -5.54 2.11 0.68
N GLN A 252 -5.67 2.35 -0.62
CA GLN A 252 -6.96 2.25 -1.29
C GLN A 252 -6.85 1.57 -2.66
N LYS A 253 -7.85 0.75 -3.02
CA LYS A 253 -7.96 0.15 -4.37
C LYS A 253 -6.73 -0.68 -4.77
N CYS A 254 -6.02 -1.24 -3.80
CA CYS A 254 -4.82 -2.04 -4.07
C CYS A 254 -5.20 -3.51 -4.27
N ASN A 255 -4.50 -4.18 -5.18
CA ASN A 255 -4.60 -5.62 -5.38
C ASN A 255 -3.27 -6.28 -4.99
N ILE A 256 -3.28 -7.17 -4.01
CA ILE A 256 -2.09 -7.84 -3.49
C ILE A 256 -2.28 -9.34 -3.58
N SER A 257 -1.45 -10.01 -4.36
CA SER A 257 -1.65 -11.43 -4.65
C SER A 257 -0.37 -12.22 -4.69
N TYR A 258 -0.47 -13.48 -4.29
CA TYR A 258 0.63 -14.43 -4.32
C TYR A 258 1.88 -13.98 -3.54
N SER A 259 1.69 -13.18 -2.48
CA SER A 259 2.79 -12.84 -1.59
C SER A 259 3.27 -14.07 -0.83
N GLU A 260 4.58 -14.30 -0.86
CA GLU A 260 5.25 -15.38 -0.12
C GLU A 260 5.20 -15.18 1.41
N ASN A 261 4.74 -14.01 1.85
CA ASN A 261 4.51 -13.64 3.24
C ASN A 261 3.13 -12.96 3.39
N THR A 262 2.92 -12.25 4.50
CA THR A 262 1.77 -11.36 4.71
C THR A 262 1.65 -10.40 3.52
N GLY A 263 0.45 -10.27 2.95
CA GLY A 263 0.22 -9.37 1.82
C GLY A 263 0.36 -7.91 2.24
N LEU A 264 -0.27 -7.52 3.36
CA LEU A 264 -0.23 -6.16 3.89
C LEU A 264 -0.05 -6.15 5.41
N ALA A 265 1.01 -5.49 5.89
CA ALA A 265 1.23 -5.27 7.32
C ALA A 265 1.25 -3.77 7.70
N ILE A 266 0.50 -3.41 8.73
CA ILE A 266 0.59 -2.12 9.42
C ILE A 266 1.18 -2.38 10.80
N THR A 267 2.36 -1.81 11.07
CA THR A 267 3.12 -2.05 12.30
C THR A 267 3.42 -0.74 13.01
N TYR A 268 3.19 -0.65 14.32
CA TYR A 268 3.47 0.55 15.12
C TYR A 268 2.93 1.85 14.50
N SER A 269 1.77 1.78 13.83
CA SER A 269 1.23 2.89 13.04
C SER A 269 -0.26 3.03 13.35
N ASN A 270 -0.68 4.27 13.58
CA ASN A 270 -2.03 4.60 14.02
C ASN A 270 -2.84 5.25 12.91
N ASN A 271 -4.17 5.23 13.06
CA ASN A 271 -5.11 5.95 12.22
C ASN A 271 -4.95 5.66 10.71
N SER A 272 -4.46 4.47 10.35
CA SER A 272 -4.31 4.08 8.95
C SER A 272 -5.65 3.64 8.37
N HIS A 273 -5.91 3.98 7.12
CA HIS A 273 -7.16 3.63 6.44
C HIS A 273 -6.91 2.73 5.23
N ILE A 274 -7.28 1.46 5.37
CA ILE A 274 -7.23 0.45 4.31
C ILE A 274 -8.64 0.30 3.74
N SER A 275 -8.82 0.55 2.45
CA SER A 275 -10.16 0.51 1.85
C SER A 275 -10.22 0.00 0.42
N ASN A 276 -11.25 -0.76 0.08
CA ASN A 276 -11.45 -1.24 -1.30
C ASN A 276 -10.24 -2.05 -1.83
N CYS A 277 -9.55 -2.79 -0.96
CA CYS A 277 -8.39 -3.60 -1.37
C CYS A 277 -8.78 -5.07 -1.51
N SER A 278 -8.12 -5.77 -2.44
CA SER A 278 -8.21 -7.22 -2.63
C SER A 278 -6.88 -7.87 -2.28
N LEU A 279 -6.93 -8.90 -1.45
CA LEU A 279 -5.78 -9.70 -1.05
C LEU A 279 -6.09 -11.18 -1.29
N SER A 280 -5.39 -11.84 -2.20
CA SER A 280 -5.67 -13.24 -2.55
C SER A 280 -4.43 -14.10 -2.66
N ASN A 281 -4.49 -15.36 -2.24
CA ASN A 281 -3.39 -16.33 -2.39
C ASN A 281 -2.07 -15.89 -1.71
N ASN A 282 -2.16 -15.11 -0.63
CA ASN A 282 -0.99 -14.68 0.14
C ASN A 282 -0.73 -15.65 1.30
N LEU A 283 0.48 -15.69 1.87
CA LEU A 283 0.74 -16.48 3.08
C LEU A 283 -0.23 -16.08 4.20
N ALA A 284 -0.38 -14.79 4.45
CA ALA A 284 -1.42 -14.21 5.30
C ALA A 284 -1.99 -12.96 4.62
N GLY A 285 -3.23 -12.57 4.95
CA GLY A 285 -3.88 -11.42 4.31
C GLY A 285 -3.38 -10.08 4.87
N ILE A 286 -4.15 -9.49 5.78
CA ILE A 286 -3.86 -8.19 6.41
C ILE A 286 -3.45 -8.40 7.87
N ALA A 287 -2.37 -7.74 8.31
CA ALA A 287 -1.96 -7.70 9.71
C ALA A 287 -1.94 -6.26 10.25
N LEU A 288 -2.58 -6.04 11.40
CA LEU A 288 -2.44 -4.86 12.25
C LEU A 288 -1.67 -5.26 13.50
N TYR A 289 -0.51 -4.65 13.72
CA TYR A 289 0.36 -4.93 14.86
C TYR A 289 0.71 -3.63 15.58
N MET A 290 0.38 -3.55 16.88
CA MET A 290 0.54 -2.33 17.68
C MET A 290 -0.06 -1.09 16.99
N ALA A 291 -1.27 -1.24 16.46
CA ALA A 291 -2.01 -0.20 15.75
C ALA A 291 -3.21 0.29 16.58
N GLU A 292 -3.41 1.60 16.62
CA GLU A 292 -4.56 2.23 17.24
C GLU A 292 -5.41 3.03 16.24
N GLY A 293 -6.73 2.94 16.35
CA GLY A 293 -7.65 3.79 15.60
C GLY A 293 -7.66 3.55 14.08
N SER A 294 -7.04 2.46 13.61
CA SER A 294 -6.97 2.13 12.18
C SER A 294 -8.26 1.48 11.69
N LYS A 295 -8.49 1.55 10.38
CA LYS A 295 -9.75 1.11 9.76
C LYS A 295 -9.51 0.27 8.52
N ILE A 296 -10.10 -0.93 8.48
CA ILE A 296 -10.21 -1.78 7.30
C ILE A 296 -11.66 -1.72 6.81
N ASP A 297 -11.89 -1.30 5.57
CA ASP A 297 -13.24 -1.05 5.03
C ASP A 297 -13.41 -1.57 3.60
N ASN A 298 -14.44 -2.37 3.35
CA ASN A 298 -14.76 -2.83 2.00
C ASN A 298 -13.61 -3.61 1.34
N CYS A 299 -12.94 -4.48 2.10
CA CYS A 299 -11.83 -5.31 1.61
C CYS A 299 -12.27 -6.74 1.33
N SER A 300 -11.63 -7.39 0.36
CA SER A 300 -11.76 -8.83 0.10
C SER A 300 -10.44 -9.52 0.42
N ILE A 301 -10.46 -10.50 1.31
CA ILE A 301 -9.32 -11.34 1.64
C ILE A 301 -9.72 -12.79 1.37
N SER A 302 -9.00 -13.49 0.51
CA SER A 302 -9.33 -14.88 0.21
C SER A 302 -8.15 -15.78 -0.05
N ASP A 303 -8.35 -17.07 0.19
CA ASP A 303 -7.44 -18.13 -0.22
C ASP A 303 -6.01 -17.92 0.35
N SER A 304 -5.90 -17.27 1.53
CA SER A 304 -4.62 -17.20 2.23
C SER A 304 -4.27 -18.53 2.90
N ILE A 305 -2.98 -18.86 2.94
CA ILE A 305 -2.50 -20.10 3.56
C ILE A 305 -2.75 -20.09 5.08
N TYR A 306 -2.56 -18.92 5.72
CA TYR A 306 -2.82 -18.67 7.14
C TYR A 306 -4.05 -17.76 7.33
N ASN A 307 -4.00 -16.85 8.29
CA ASN A 307 -5.13 -16.01 8.70
C ASN A 307 -5.49 -15.01 7.59
N GLY A 308 -6.78 -14.71 7.45
CA GLY A 308 -7.22 -13.64 6.57
C GLY A 308 -6.89 -12.25 7.14
N VAL A 309 -7.40 -11.94 8.34
CA VAL A 309 -7.12 -10.67 9.04
C VAL A 309 -6.57 -10.93 10.43
N THR A 310 -5.44 -10.32 10.77
CA THR A 310 -4.79 -10.43 12.09
C THR A 310 -4.76 -9.07 12.78
N ILE A 311 -5.24 -9.00 14.01
CA ILE A 311 -5.18 -7.83 14.89
C ILE A 311 -4.42 -8.23 16.15
N LEU A 312 -3.24 -7.66 16.37
CA LEU A 312 -2.32 -8.08 17.43
C LEU A 312 -1.79 -6.88 18.23
N TYR A 313 -1.87 -6.94 19.56
CA TYR A 313 -1.51 -5.84 20.48
C TYR A 313 -2.10 -4.48 20.09
N SER A 314 -3.32 -4.48 19.58
CA SER A 314 -3.93 -3.34 18.89
C SER A 314 -5.26 -2.95 19.51
N LYS A 315 -5.63 -1.67 19.42
CA LYS A 315 -6.82 -1.14 20.10
C LYS A 315 -7.63 -0.15 19.27
N ASN A 316 -8.92 -0.04 19.58
CA ASN A 316 -9.81 0.95 18.96
C ASN A 316 -9.88 0.88 17.42
N ASN A 317 -9.55 -0.26 16.80
CA ASN A 317 -9.60 -0.42 15.35
C ASN A 317 -11.01 -0.79 14.88
N ILE A 318 -11.34 -0.43 13.64
CA ILE A 318 -12.65 -0.71 13.03
C ILE A 318 -12.46 -1.52 11.76
N ILE A 319 -12.99 -2.74 11.73
CA ILE A 319 -13.02 -3.60 10.57
C ILE A 319 -14.47 -3.70 10.14
N LYS A 320 -14.78 -3.28 8.91
CA LYS A 320 -16.16 -3.29 8.42
C LYS A 320 -16.30 -3.55 6.94
N ASN A 321 -17.46 -4.06 6.54
CA ASN A 321 -17.77 -4.38 5.14
C ASN A 321 -16.72 -5.30 4.49
N THR A 322 -16.02 -6.12 5.28
CA THR A 322 -14.87 -6.90 4.83
C THR A 322 -15.25 -8.37 4.68
N VAL A 323 -14.82 -8.98 3.59
CA VAL A 323 -14.96 -10.42 3.33
C VAL A 323 -13.62 -11.09 3.62
N SER A 324 -13.63 -12.16 4.41
CA SER A 324 -12.47 -13.03 4.67
C SER A 324 -12.90 -14.49 4.52
N GLN A 325 -12.46 -15.13 3.42
CA GLN A 325 -13.02 -16.43 3.04
C GLN A 325 -11.99 -17.44 2.53
N ARG A 326 -12.27 -18.73 2.73
CA ARG A 326 -11.44 -19.85 2.24
C ARG A 326 -9.96 -19.74 2.63
N ASN A 327 -9.68 -19.16 3.79
CA ASN A 327 -8.32 -19.12 4.32
C ASN A 327 -8.00 -20.42 5.06
N GLY A 328 -6.74 -20.84 5.05
CA GLY A 328 -6.28 -22.08 5.68
C GLY A 328 -6.31 -22.06 7.21
N TYR A 329 -6.44 -20.88 7.81
CA TYR A 329 -6.54 -20.62 9.24
C TYR A 329 -7.70 -19.63 9.50
N PRO A 330 -7.91 -19.10 10.73
CA PRO A 330 -9.06 -18.26 10.97
C PRO A 330 -9.27 -17.11 9.98
N GLY A 331 -10.53 -16.85 9.65
CA GLY A 331 -10.89 -15.69 8.82
C GLY A 331 -10.45 -14.38 9.46
N MET A 332 -10.53 -14.29 10.80
CA MET A 332 -10.03 -13.17 11.58
C MET A 332 -9.49 -13.61 12.94
N VAL A 333 -8.40 -13.00 13.41
CA VAL A 333 -7.89 -13.17 14.77
C VAL A 333 -7.70 -11.82 15.47
N ILE A 334 -8.06 -11.76 16.75
CA ILE A 334 -7.91 -10.61 17.65
C ILE A 334 -7.14 -11.06 18.88
N TYR A 335 -5.84 -10.78 18.92
CA TYR A 335 -4.90 -11.29 19.92
C TYR A 335 -4.36 -10.17 20.79
N PHE A 336 -4.48 -10.31 22.11
CA PHE A 336 -3.98 -9.34 23.10
C PHE A 336 -4.44 -7.91 22.77
N SER A 337 -5.70 -7.78 22.33
CA SER A 337 -6.22 -6.59 21.67
C SER A 337 -7.61 -6.26 22.21
N SER A 338 -7.88 -4.97 22.45
CA SER A 338 -9.12 -4.52 23.12
C SER A 338 -9.83 -3.39 22.38
N ALA A 339 -11.13 -3.21 22.65
CA ALA A 339 -11.94 -2.13 22.09
C ALA A 339 -12.02 -2.10 20.54
N ASN A 340 -11.72 -3.21 19.87
CA ASN A 340 -11.83 -3.32 18.41
C ASN A 340 -13.28 -3.64 18.00
N LYS A 341 -13.69 -3.15 16.82
CA LYS A 341 -15.05 -3.30 16.30
C LYS A 341 -15.02 -4.00 14.95
N VAL A 342 -15.62 -5.18 14.87
CA VAL A 342 -15.87 -5.94 13.65
C VAL A 342 -17.35 -5.80 13.31
N LYS A 343 -17.67 -5.15 12.19
CA LYS A 343 -19.06 -4.81 11.86
C LYS A 343 -19.38 -5.07 10.40
N ASN A 344 -20.50 -5.72 10.09
CA ASN A 344 -20.86 -6.01 8.71
C ASN A 344 -19.69 -6.72 8.01
N CYS A 345 -19.18 -7.82 8.55
CA CYS A 345 -18.12 -8.60 7.90
C CYS A 345 -18.63 -9.98 7.54
N SER A 346 -17.98 -10.63 6.57
CA SER A 346 -18.31 -11.98 6.15
C SER A 346 -17.08 -12.87 6.29
N LEU A 347 -17.10 -13.75 7.29
CA LEU A 347 -16.05 -14.70 7.65
C LEU A 347 -16.53 -16.11 7.29
N ILE A 348 -16.23 -16.53 6.05
CA ILE A 348 -16.94 -17.64 5.39
C ILE A 348 -15.98 -18.75 4.97
N GLU A 349 -16.36 -20.01 5.21
CA GLU A 349 -15.66 -21.19 4.66
C GLU A 349 -14.15 -21.22 4.97
N ASN A 350 -13.72 -20.68 6.10
CA ASN A 350 -12.34 -20.80 6.52
C ASN A 350 -12.08 -22.21 7.06
N GLU A 351 -10.89 -22.73 6.80
CA GLU A 351 -10.48 -24.10 7.13
C GLU A 351 -10.36 -24.33 8.65
N ASN A 352 -10.37 -23.27 9.45
CA ASN A 352 -10.33 -23.31 10.90
C ASN A 352 -11.51 -22.54 11.52
N LEU A 353 -11.26 -21.35 12.08
CA LEU A 353 -12.25 -20.56 12.79
C LEU A 353 -12.83 -19.45 11.88
N GLY A 354 -14.04 -18.99 12.15
CA GLY A 354 -14.52 -17.74 11.58
C GLY A 354 -13.76 -16.56 12.21
N ILE A 355 -13.86 -16.44 13.52
CA ILE A 355 -13.14 -15.46 14.33
C ILE A 355 -12.58 -16.05 15.62
N GLU A 356 -11.36 -15.64 15.96
CA GLU A 356 -10.71 -15.93 17.23
C GLU A 356 -10.47 -14.65 18.04
N ILE A 357 -10.82 -14.67 19.33
CA ILE A 357 -10.49 -13.60 20.28
C ILE A 357 -9.71 -14.22 21.44
N TYR A 358 -8.44 -13.87 21.55
CA TYR A 358 -7.49 -14.42 22.51
C TYR A 358 -6.94 -13.30 23.38
N GLU A 359 -7.22 -13.38 24.68
CA GLU A 359 -6.78 -12.42 25.71
C GLU A 359 -7.14 -10.95 25.44
N GLU A 360 -7.32 -10.17 26.51
CA GLU A 360 -7.89 -8.81 26.47
C GLU A 360 -9.36 -8.75 25.98
N GLY A 361 -10.13 -7.85 26.57
CA GLY A 361 -11.59 -7.80 26.44
C GLY A 361 -12.13 -6.61 25.64
N ASN A 362 -13.43 -6.38 25.77
CA ASN A 362 -14.13 -5.21 25.21
C ASN A 362 -14.16 -5.14 23.67
N ASN A 363 -14.03 -6.27 22.97
CA ASN A 363 -14.19 -6.29 21.52
C ASN A 363 -15.67 -6.47 21.13
N VAL A 364 -16.05 -5.88 20.00
CA VAL A 364 -17.43 -5.89 19.51
C VAL A 364 -17.48 -6.53 18.12
N VAL A 365 -18.32 -7.55 17.96
CA VAL A 365 -18.57 -8.27 16.71
C VAL A 365 -20.07 -8.21 16.44
N GLU A 366 -20.48 -7.47 15.41
CA GLU A 366 -21.90 -7.24 15.12
C GLU A 366 -22.24 -7.27 13.63
N TYR A 367 -23.46 -7.71 13.30
CA TYR A 367 -23.97 -7.73 11.92
C TYR A 367 -23.08 -8.52 10.95
N CYS A 368 -22.33 -9.50 11.44
CA CYS A 368 -21.43 -10.31 10.65
C CYS A 368 -22.07 -11.63 10.21
N ASN A 369 -21.63 -12.14 9.07
CA ASN A 369 -21.87 -13.50 8.61
C ASN A 369 -20.66 -14.36 8.98
N ILE A 370 -20.82 -15.31 9.88
CA ILE A 370 -19.79 -16.23 10.34
C ILE A 370 -20.27 -17.65 10.01
N ILE A 371 -19.99 -18.09 8.78
CA ILE A 371 -20.70 -19.22 8.16
C ILE A 371 -19.72 -20.25 7.60
N GLY A 372 -20.00 -21.53 7.78
CA GLY A 372 -19.26 -22.58 7.04
C GLY A 372 -17.81 -22.80 7.51
N ASN A 373 -17.39 -22.26 8.66
CA ASN A 373 -16.02 -22.41 9.14
C ASN A 373 -15.84 -23.79 9.80
N LYS A 374 -14.79 -24.52 9.39
CA LYS A 374 -14.71 -25.97 9.64
C LYS A 374 -14.63 -26.36 11.12
N VAL A 375 -13.95 -25.55 11.94
CA VAL A 375 -13.75 -25.86 13.37
C VAL A 375 -14.76 -25.16 14.26
N CYS A 376 -14.84 -23.83 14.19
CA CYS A 376 -15.76 -23.04 15.00
C CYS A 376 -16.08 -21.70 14.34
N GLY A 377 -17.29 -21.17 14.51
CA GLY A 377 -17.64 -19.82 14.09
C GLY A 377 -16.87 -18.80 14.93
N VAL A 378 -17.06 -18.83 16.25
CA VAL A 378 -16.45 -17.87 17.18
C VAL A 378 -15.73 -18.60 18.32
N TYR A 379 -14.41 -18.43 18.44
CA TYR A 379 -13.62 -18.96 19.55
C TYR A 379 -13.15 -17.84 20.48
N LEU A 380 -13.36 -18.02 21.78
CA LEU A 380 -12.94 -17.10 22.83
C LEU A 380 -12.00 -17.79 23.82
N TYR A 381 -10.84 -17.19 24.09
CA TYR A 381 -9.88 -17.72 25.05
C TYR A 381 -9.38 -16.65 26.01
N LYS A 382 -9.55 -16.90 27.32
CA LYS A 382 -9.13 -16.02 28.42
C LYS A 382 -9.48 -14.54 28.21
N THR A 383 -10.67 -14.26 27.66
CA THR A 383 -11.12 -12.91 27.33
C THR A 383 -12.47 -12.60 27.98
N GLN A 384 -12.71 -11.34 28.32
CA GLN A 384 -13.87 -10.90 29.08
C GLN A 384 -14.57 -9.72 28.39
N ASP A 385 -15.82 -9.46 28.74
CA ASP A 385 -16.56 -8.24 28.35
C ASP A 385 -16.66 -8.02 26.82
N ASN A 386 -16.63 -9.08 26.03
CA ASN A 386 -16.88 -8.98 24.59
C ASN A 386 -18.39 -8.93 24.30
N THR A 387 -18.73 -8.28 23.19
CA THR A 387 -20.10 -8.23 22.64
C THR A 387 -20.10 -8.86 21.26
N ILE A 388 -20.77 -10.00 21.12
CA ILE A 388 -20.87 -10.77 19.88
C ILE A 388 -22.36 -10.83 19.55
N ASN A 389 -22.98 -9.72 19.17
CA ASN A 389 -24.43 -9.62 19.05
C ASN A 389 -24.86 -9.41 17.60
N HIS A 390 -26.08 -9.79 17.26
CA HIS A 390 -26.67 -9.53 15.94
C HIS A 390 -25.89 -10.11 14.75
N ASN A 391 -25.29 -11.29 14.90
CA ASN A 391 -24.56 -11.98 13.83
C ASN A 391 -25.34 -13.20 13.32
N ASN A 392 -25.07 -13.60 12.08
CA ASN A 392 -25.45 -14.91 11.55
C ASN A 392 -24.30 -15.89 11.81
N ILE A 393 -24.53 -16.90 12.65
CA ILE A 393 -23.52 -17.88 13.04
C ILE A 393 -24.10 -19.27 12.81
N PHE A 394 -23.86 -19.85 11.62
CA PHE A 394 -24.38 -21.17 11.29
C PHE A 394 -23.54 -21.93 10.26
N GLY A 395 -23.75 -23.24 10.12
CA GLY A 395 -22.97 -24.12 9.27
C GLY A 395 -21.52 -24.30 9.71
N ASN A 396 -21.17 -23.99 10.96
CA ASN A 396 -19.82 -24.14 11.49
C ASN A 396 -19.68 -25.45 12.29
N GLY A 397 -18.44 -25.90 12.54
CA GLY A 397 -18.19 -27.08 13.38
C GLY A 397 -18.70 -26.92 14.83
N TRP A 398 -18.47 -25.72 15.39
CA TRP A 398 -19.07 -25.18 16.62
C TRP A 398 -19.63 -23.80 16.31
N GLY A 399 -20.77 -23.41 16.85
CA GLY A 399 -21.27 -22.03 16.70
C GLY A 399 -20.38 -21.04 17.46
N LEU A 400 -20.27 -21.23 18.77
CA LEU A 400 -19.39 -20.46 19.65
C LEU A 400 -18.78 -21.35 20.74
N PHE A 401 -17.46 -21.32 20.87
CA PHE A 401 -16.75 -22.01 21.95
C PHE A 401 -15.97 -21.01 22.81
N ALA A 402 -16.15 -21.08 24.13
CA ALA A 402 -15.49 -20.18 25.07
C ALA A 402 -14.68 -20.92 26.14
N ASN A 403 -13.40 -20.62 26.27
CA ASN A 403 -12.53 -21.16 27.31
C ASN A 403 -12.12 -20.06 28.28
N SER A 404 -12.49 -20.20 29.55
CA SER A 404 -12.22 -19.21 30.60
C SER A 404 -12.62 -17.78 30.20
N SER A 405 -13.73 -17.64 29.48
CA SER A 405 -14.16 -16.39 28.85
C SER A 405 -15.62 -16.06 29.15
N ILE A 406 -15.92 -14.77 29.33
CA ILE A 406 -17.29 -14.26 29.50
C ILE A 406 -17.63 -13.30 28.36
N SER A 407 -18.80 -13.49 27.76
CA SER A 407 -19.24 -12.67 26.61
C SER A 407 -20.76 -12.58 26.53
N ASP A 408 -21.24 -11.46 26.00
CA ASP A 408 -22.62 -11.30 25.54
C ASP A 408 -22.71 -11.77 24.07
N ALA A 409 -23.51 -12.79 23.83
CA ALA A 409 -23.77 -13.38 22.51
C ALA A 409 -25.28 -13.44 22.20
N ARG A 410 -26.05 -12.48 22.72
CA ARG A 410 -27.48 -12.37 22.45
C ARG A 410 -27.77 -11.87 21.05
N TYR A 411 -29.00 -12.11 20.61
CA TYR A 411 -29.56 -11.62 19.36
C TYR A 411 -28.86 -12.12 18.09
N ASN A 412 -27.97 -13.11 18.18
CA ASN A 412 -27.44 -13.81 17.01
C ASN A 412 -28.48 -14.77 16.43
N TYR A 413 -28.42 -15.01 15.13
CA TYR A 413 -29.13 -16.09 14.46
C TYR A 413 -28.21 -17.30 14.34
N TRP A 414 -28.65 -18.46 14.84
CA TRP A 414 -27.84 -19.68 14.93
C TRP A 414 -28.20 -20.72 13.86
N GLY A 415 -28.81 -20.29 12.75
CA GLY A 415 -29.28 -21.19 11.69
C GLY A 415 -30.62 -21.87 11.98
N SER A 416 -31.22 -21.63 13.15
CA SER A 416 -32.48 -22.24 13.58
C SER A 416 -33.29 -21.30 14.47
N ILE A 417 -34.62 -21.35 14.33
CA ILE A 417 -35.56 -20.64 15.22
C ILE A 417 -35.48 -21.15 16.66
N PHE A 418 -35.04 -22.39 16.85
CA PHE A 418 -34.86 -23.01 18.17
C PHE A 418 -33.56 -22.59 18.86
N GLY A 419 -32.75 -21.76 18.20
CA GLY A 419 -31.51 -21.25 18.74
C GLY A 419 -30.32 -22.17 18.48
N PRO A 420 -29.21 -21.95 19.21
CA PRO A 420 -28.01 -22.77 19.06
C PRO A 420 -28.27 -24.18 19.59
N LEU A 421 -27.54 -25.17 19.05
CA LEU A 421 -27.53 -26.50 19.65
C LEU A 421 -26.87 -26.42 21.04
N THR A 422 -27.59 -26.80 22.09
CA THR A 422 -27.04 -26.85 23.46
C THR A 422 -26.71 -28.30 23.84
N PHE A 423 -25.73 -28.51 24.73
CA PHE A 423 -25.44 -29.81 25.37
C PHE A 423 -24.73 -30.88 24.52
N GLY A 424 -23.58 -30.55 23.91
CA GLY A 424 -22.62 -31.56 23.44
C GLY A 424 -22.94 -32.22 22.09
N LEU A 425 -23.89 -31.68 21.33
CA LEU A 425 -24.09 -32.04 19.93
C LEU A 425 -23.16 -31.20 19.05
N PHE A 426 -22.39 -31.86 18.17
CA PHE A 426 -21.53 -31.20 17.17
C PHE A 426 -22.38 -30.39 16.16
N GLY A 427 -21.87 -29.26 15.67
CA GLY A 427 -22.57 -28.32 14.77
C GLY A 427 -22.63 -26.91 15.35
N ASP A 428 -23.68 -26.14 15.06
CA ASP A 428 -23.82 -24.72 15.47
C ASP A 428 -24.10 -24.49 16.96
N GLY A 429 -23.55 -25.35 17.82
CA GLY A 429 -23.75 -25.29 19.25
C GLY A 429 -22.89 -24.27 19.98
N ILE A 430 -23.32 -23.93 21.19
CA ILE A 430 -22.57 -23.09 22.11
C ILE A 430 -22.03 -23.96 23.25
N TRP A 431 -20.74 -23.81 23.55
CA TRP A 431 -20.10 -24.49 24.67
C TRP A 431 -19.12 -23.57 25.40
N TRP A 432 -18.95 -23.80 26.71
CA TRP A 432 -17.93 -23.11 27.48
C TRP A 432 -17.30 -23.98 28.57
N VAL A 433 -16.03 -23.70 28.90
CA VAL A 433 -15.23 -24.39 29.92
C VAL A 433 -14.42 -23.39 30.75
N GLY A 434 -13.72 -23.88 31.79
CA GLY A 434 -12.77 -23.06 32.55
C GLY A 434 -13.42 -21.93 33.36
N GLY A 435 -14.69 -22.08 33.76
CA GLY A 435 -15.44 -21.03 34.43
C GLY A 435 -16.00 -19.94 33.50
N GLY A 436 -15.87 -20.12 32.17
CA GLY A 436 -16.49 -19.24 31.19
C GLY A 436 -18.02 -19.18 31.31
N ARG A 437 -18.63 -18.13 30.76
CA ARG A 437 -20.09 -17.93 30.74
C ARG A 437 -20.51 -17.15 29.51
N ILE A 438 -21.40 -17.71 28.71
CA ILE A 438 -21.92 -17.04 27.52
C ILE A 438 -23.40 -16.73 27.71
N THR A 439 -23.74 -15.45 27.59
CA THR A 439 -25.15 -15.02 27.60
C THR A 439 -25.65 -15.02 26.16
N PHE A 440 -26.49 -15.98 25.78
CA PHE A 440 -26.91 -16.14 24.38
C PHE A 440 -28.43 -16.01 24.15
N PHE A 441 -29.24 -15.98 25.21
CA PHE A 441 -30.68 -15.75 25.14
C PHE A 441 -31.04 -14.30 25.52
N PRO A 442 -31.94 -13.63 24.78
CA PRO A 442 -32.66 -14.12 23.60
C PRO A 442 -31.77 -14.20 22.36
N TRP A 443 -32.05 -15.15 21.46
CA TRP A 443 -31.45 -15.24 20.12
C TRP A 443 -32.43 -14.73 19.05
N SER A 444 -31.94 -14.47 17.83
CA SER A 444 -32.77 -14.07 16.69
C SER A 444 -33.50 -15.27 16.09
N LEU A 445 -34.79 -15.12 15.78
CA LEU A 445 -35.60 -16.14 15.14
C LEU A 445 -35.48 -16.13 13.60
N THR A 446 -34.81 -15.15 13.04
CA THR A 446 -34.61 -15.02 11.59
C THR A 446 -33.17 -14.62 11.29
N GLU A 447 -32.71 -14.99 10.11
CA GLU A 447 -31.44 -14.51 9.58
C GLU A 447 -31.38 -12.97 9.57
N ILE A 448 -30.23 -12.45 9.96
CA ILE A 448 -29.98 -11.03 10.13
C ILE A 448 -29.45 -10.51 8.80
N LYS A 449 -30.14 -9.55 8.19
CA LYS A 449 -29.69 -8.98 6.91
C LYS A 449 -28.40 -8.18 7.15
N PRO A 450 -27.26 -8.56 6.54
CA PRO A 450 -26.03 -7.79 6.65
C PRO A 450 -26.23 -6.41 6.01
N GLY A 451 -25.60 -5.37 6.56
CA GLY A 451 -25.70 -4.01 6.03
C GLY A 451 -25.01 -3.77 4.68
N PHE A 452 -24.38 -4.79 4.07
CA PHE A 452 -23.61 -4.67 2.84
C PHE A 452 -23.67 -5.97 1.99
N ASN A 453 -23.46 -5.84 0.67
CA ASN A 453 -23.57 -6.93 -0.30
C ASN A 453 -22.19 -7.57 -0.54
N THR A 454 -22.04 -8.84 -0.17
CA THR A 454 -20.80 -9.64 -0.29
C THR A 454 -20.36 -9.90 -1.73
N GLU A 455 -21.31 -10.18 -2.63
CA GLU A 455 -21.03 -10.39 -4.06
C GLU A 455 -20.43 -9.13 -4.69
N LYS A 456 -20.90 -7.95 -4.30
CA LYS A 456 -20.32 -6.68 -4.77
C LYS A 456 -18.88 -6.49 -4.31
N VAL A 457 -18.53 -6.89 -3.09
CA VAL A 457 -17.15 -6.79 -2.60
C VAL A 457 -16.24 -7.73 -3.40
N ASN A 458 -16.68 -8.96 -3.66
CA ASN A 458 -15.93 -9.93 -4.45
C ASN A 458 -15.86 -9.58 -5.95
N ALA A 459 -16.92 -9.02 -6.54
CA ALA A 459 -17.01 -8.68 -7.96
C ALA A 459 -16.22 -7.42 -8.35
N ASN A 460 -15.83 -6.59 -7.38
CA ASN A 460 -15.02 -5.40 -7.62
C ASN A 460 -13.57 -5.73 -8.00
N PHE A 461 -13.17 -7.00 -7.96
CA PHE A 461 -11.79 -7.41 -8.20
C PHE A 461 -11.76 -8.53 -9.23
N PRO A 462 -10.95 -8.40 -10.30
CA PRO A 462 -10.81 -9.46 -11.27
C PRO A 462 -10.34 -10.74 -10.56
N PRO A 463 -10.74 -11.94 -11.03
CA PRO A 463 -10.19 -13.18 -10.52
C PRO A 463 -8.66 -13.09 -10.58
N ALA A 464 -7.98 -13.69 -9.59
CA ALA A 464 -6.53 -13.73 -9.53
C ALA A 464 -5.98 -14.06 -10.93
N ILE A 465 -5.18 -13.16 -11.50
CA ILE A 465 -4.58 -13.41 -12.80
C ILE A 465 -3.74 -14.67 -12.62
N PRO A 466 -4.01 -15.76 -13.36
CA PRO A 466 -3.19 -16.96 -13.25
C PRO A 466 -1.73 -16.56 -13.47
N PRO A 467 -0.76 -17.21 -12.78
CA PRO A 467 0.65 -16.86 -12.90
C PRO A 467 1.00 -16.67 -14.37
N ILE A 468 1.42 -15.45 -14.74
CA ILE A 468 1.95 -15.20 -16.07
C ILE A 468 3.20 -16.05 -16.16
N TYR A 469 3.13 -17.13 -16.93
CA TYR A 469 4.26 -17.99 -17.25
C TYR A 469 5.20 -17.17 -18.14
N ILE A 470 6.06 -16.37 -17.52
CA ILE A 470 7.20 -15.77 -18.22
C ILE A 470 8.15 -16.94 -18.47
N PRO A 471 8.43 -17.33 -19.73
CA PRO A 471 9.38 -18.39 -20.01
C PRO A 471 10.71 -18.03 -19.33
N LEU A 472 11.21 -18.94 -18.49
CA LEU A 472 12.57 -18.87 -18.00
C LEU A 472 13.49 -18.78 -19.21
N ILE A 473 14.12 -17.63 -19.41
CA ILE A 473 15.28 -17.52 -20.30
C ILE A 473 16.35 -18.37 -19.61
N GLN A 474 16.53 -19.59 -20.10
CA GLN A 474 17.64 -20.44 -19.70
C GLN A 474 18.92 -19.70 -20.07
N SER A 475 19.72 -19.38 -19.04
CA SER A 475 21.13 -18.99 -19.19
C SER A 475 21.96 -20.19 -19.63
#